data_AF-A0A8D8FME1-F1
#
_entry.id   AF-A0A8D8FME1-F1
#
_cell.length_a   1.000
_cell.length_b   1.000
_cell.length_c   1.000
_cell.angle_alpha   90.00
_cell.angle_beta   90.00
_cell.angle_gamma   90.00
#
_symmetry.space_group_name_H-M   'P 1'
#
loop_
_entity.id
_entity.type
_entity.pdbx_description
1 polymer ?
#
loop_
_entity_poly.entity_id
_entity_poly.type
_entity_poly.pdbx_seq_one_letter_code
_entity_poly.pdbx_strand_id
1 'polypeptide(L)'
;LSCFKSSPNPVVEDFPLLTLMLSEMNLLIHEQLKRSNVLNYCNFQSTSNLRADTLSDCRELEAMLRVISGRTSSYSVALRSLSTKLTPDDAVDPAWASAMPYNKIPGPSVTMMLSGILFQGQTKDLSIMDMHRIMRDSYGDLVRVPGVLGRKDTLMSFSPDDYEKLFRTEGQWPNRRGMDTFVYYRNKVRPDVFKGMGGLVNEQGESWQRFRTIVNPVMMQPKTIRLYVDKLDAVAREFMEVIHNLRNEKNEMPGDFHHWLNRWALETIGVLALDTRFGCLEKELSNDSRDIIKYIREVFQLTWKLDVLPSIWKFYKTSTFNKLMALLDELTRIVMSKVDEAIIRMENNPTQSSDSQSVLEKLLKVDRHVAVVMAFDMLMAGVDTVLIIWSTLNLIFDS
;
A
#
# COMPACT_ATOMS: atom_id res chain seq x y z
N LEU A 1 21.50 5.75 12.43
CA LEU A 1 20.60 6.93 12.59
C LEU A 1 21.19 8.11 13.39
N SER A 2 21.96 7.90 14.47
CA SER A 2 22.49 8.95 15.37
C SER A 2 23.59 9.87 14.81
N CYS A 3 23.84 9.84 13.49
CA CYS A 3 25.02 10.45 12.88
C CYS A 3 24.70 11.57 11.89
N PHE A 4 23.47 12.12 11.84
CA PHE A 4 23.13 13.11 10.81
C PHE A 4 22.42 14.38 11.31
N LYS A 5 23.02 15.56 11.11
CA LYS A 5 22.42 16.87 11.43
C LYS A 5 21.52 17.38 10.28
N SER A 6 20.36 17.94 10.62
CA SER A 6 19.46 18.66 9.70
C SER A 6 19.89 20.14 9.56
N SER A 7 19.92 20.68 8.33
CA SER A 7 20.22 22.10 8.06
C SER A 7 18.99 22.84 7.51
N PRO A 8 18.80 24.14 7.82
CA PRO A 8 17.79 24.99 7.19
C PRO A 8 18.36 25.82 6.01
N ASN A 9 17.53 25.96 4.96
CA ASN A 9 17.56 26.88 3.81
C ASN A 9 18.44 26.61 2.56
N PRO A 10 17.93 26.96 1.34
CA PRO A 10 18.53 26.59 0.06
C PRO A 10 19.32 27.75 -0.60
N VAL A 11 20.33 27.40 -1.40
CA VAL A 11 21.02 28.30 -2.34
C VAL A 11 20.44 28.04 -3.74
N VAL A 12 20.09 29.12 -4.44
CA VAL A 12 19.63 29.14 -5.83
C VAL A 12 20.86 29.34 -6.72
N GLU A 13 21.12 28.42 -7.64
CA GLU A 13 22.05 28.61 -8.77
C GLU A 13 21.35 28.26 -10.09
N ASP A 14 21.52 29.14 -11.09
CA ASP A 14 20.90 29.09 -12.41
C ASP A 14 21.48 27.96 -13.29
N PHE A 15 20.63 27.38 -14.17
CA PHE A 15 20.91 26.14 -14.91
C PHE A 15 21.12 26.31 -16.44
N PRO A 16 22.36 26.37 -16.94
CA PRO A 16 22.68 26.09 -18.35
C PRO A 16 22.66 24.58 -18.67
N LEU A 17 22.84 23.72 -17.65
CA LEU A 17 22.88 22.26 -17.75
C LEU A 17 21.51 21.62 -18.06
N LEU A 18 20.40 22.28 -17.70
CA LEU A 18 19.04 21.75 -17.92
C LEU A 18 18.66 21.73 -19.40
N THR A 19 19.10 22.75 -20.15
CA THR A 19 18.84 22.87 -21.60
C THR A 19 19.66 21.83 -22.40
N LEU A 20 20.89 21.55 -21.98
CA LEU A 20 21.73 20.48 -22.53
C LEU A 20 21.14 19.09 -22.23
N MET A 21 20.65 18.84 -21.01
CA MET A 21 19.97 17.58 -20.68
C MET A 21 18.68 17.35 -21.46
N LEU A 22 17.87 18.39 -21.70
CA LEU A 22 16.63 18.27 -22.49
C LEU A 22 16.92 17.98 -23.97
N SER A 23 18.02 18.53 -24.50
CA SER A 23 18.53 18.23 -25.84
C SER A 23 18.98 16.76 -25.97
N GLU A 24 19.76 16.25 -25.01
CA GLU A 24 20.25 14.87 -25.00
C GLU A 24 19.12 13.85 -24.77
N MET A 25 18.13 14.18 -23.92
CA MET A 25 16.93 13.35 -23.72
C MET A 25 16.08 13.23 -25.00
N ASN A 26 15.90 14.30 -25.78
CA ASN A 26 15.19 14.25 -27.05
C ASN A 26 15.91 13.39 -28.10
N LEU A 27 17.24 13.45 -28.15
CA LEU A 27 18.07 12.60 -29.01
C LEU A 27 17.95 11.11 -28.65
N LEU A 28 17.98 10.78 -27.35
CA LEU A 28 17.82 9.41 -26.86
C LEU A 28 16.41 8.85 -27.14
N ILE A 29 15.35 9.65 -26.95
CA ILE A 29 13.97 9.25 -27.26
C ILE A 29 13.81 8.97 -28.75
N HIS A 30 14.41 9.79 -29.62
CA HIS A 30 14.36 9.57 -31.06
C HIS A 30 15.10 8.29 -31.49
N GLU A 31 16.20 7.95 -30.81
CA GLU A 31 16.94 6.71 -31.04
C GLU A 31 16.18 5.46 -30.53
N GLN A 32 15.46 5.58 -29.41
CA GLN A 32 14.60 4.52 -28.85
C GLN A 32 13.37 4.24 -29.74
N LEU A 33 12.79 5.27 -30.35
CA LEU A 33 11.69 5.12 -31.33
C LEU A 33 12.15 4.47 -32.65
N LYS A 34 13.43 4.65 -33.03
CA LYS A 34 14.05 3.96 -34.18
C LYS A 34 14.38 2.49 -33.86
N ARG A 35 14.93 2.19 -32.67
CA ARG A 35 15.34 0.83 -32.27
C ARG A 35 14.17 -0.11 -31.93
N SER A 36 13.02 0.42 -31.53
CA SER A 36 11.82 -0.36 -31.21
C SER A 36 10.98 -0.78 -32.43
N ASN A 37 11.45 -0.52 -33.68
CA ASN A 37 10.74 -0.82 -34.93
C ASN A 37 9.32 -0.21 -35.04
N VAL A 38 8.97 0.75 -34.17
CA VAL A 38 7.64 1.39 -34.11
C VAL A 38 7.34 2.24 -35.34
N LEU A 39 8.36 2.84 -35.97
CA LEU A 39 8.17 3.64 -37.20
C LEU A 39 7.89 2.80 -38.46
N ASN A 40 8.30 1.53 -38.49
CA ASN A 40 8.03 0.65 -39.64
C ASN A 40 6.66 -0.06 -39.55
N TYR A 41 6.07 -0.14 -38.36
CA TYR A 41 4.75 -0.75 -38.15
C TYR A 41 3.57 0.14 -38.61
N CYS A 42 3.79 1.44 -38.82
CA CYS A 42 2.74 2.34 -39.30
C CYS A 42 2.41 2.20 -40.80
N ASN A 43 3.16 1.40 -41.57
CA ASN A 43 3.01 1.30 -43.03
C ASN A 43 2.59 -0.09 -43.55
N PHE A 44 2.05 -0.99 -42.73
CA PHE A 44 1.45 -2.22 -43.24
C PHE A 44 0.09 -2.52 -42.60
N GLN A 45 -0.90 -2.73 -43.47
CA GLN A 45 -2.32 -2.83 -43.18
C GLN A 45 -2.72 -4.06 -42.33
N SER A 46 -3.86 -3.86 -41.65
CA SER A 46 -4.83 -4.84 -41.15
C SER A 46 -4.33 -5.89 -40.15
N THR A 47 -4.64 -5.67 -38.87
CA THR A 47 -5.30 -6.65 -37.99
C THR A 47 -5.70 -5.96 -36.69
N SER A 48 -7.01 -5.88 -36.47
CA SER A 48 -7.65 -5.49 -35.22
C SER A 48 -7.25 -6.47 -34.11
N ASN A 49 -6.34 -6.09 -33.21
CA ASN A 49 -6.22 -6.61 -31.81
C ASN A 49 -4.98 -6.08 -31.04
N LEU A 50 -4.44 -4.90 -31.39
CA LEU A 50 -3.45 -4.24 -30.53
C LEU A 50 -4.14 -3.58 -29.32
N ARG A 51 -3.87 -4.14 -28.13
CA ARG A 51 -4.43 -3.80 -26.81
C ARG A 51 -4.47 -2.28 -26.54
N ALA A 52 -5.67 -1.79 -26.19
CA ALA A 52 -5.91 -0.43 -25.68
C ALA A 52 -5.04 -0.07 -24.47
N ASP A 53 -4.62 -1.05 -23.67
CA ASP A 53 -3.74 -0.88 -22.51
C ASP A 53 -2.37 -0.28 -22.91
N THR A 54 -1.78 -0.77 -24.01
CA THR A 54 -0.48 -0.30 -24.52
C THR A 54 -0.55 1.16 -24.98
N LEU A 55 -1.68 1.58 -25.55
CA LEU A 55 -1.90 2.97 -25.98
C LEU A 55 -2.11 3.91 -24.78
N SER A 56 -2.74 3.41 -23.71
CA SER A 56 -2.92 4.13 -22.45
C SER A 56 -1.59 4.37 -21.74
N ASP A 57 -0.75 3.34 -21.66
CA ASP A 57 0.59 3.42 -21.04
C ASP A 57 1.50 4.41 -21.79
N CYS A 58 1.47 4.44 -23.12
CA CYS A 58 2.20 5.41 -23.92
C CYS A 58 1.72 6.86 -23.69
N ARG A 59 0.40 7.08 -23.56
CA ARG A 59 -0.16 8.41 -23.25
C ARG A 59 0.19 8.87 -21.83
N GLU A 60 0.26 7.95 -20.87
CA GLU A 60 0.69 8.25 -19.49
C GLU A 60 2.19 8.62 -19.45
N LEU A 61 3.03 7.93 -20.21
CA LEU A 61 4.45 8.28 -20.40
C LEU A 61 4.63 9.65 -21.07
N GLU A 62 3.87 9.95 -22.13
CA GLU A 62 3.89 11.28 -22.77
C GLU A 62 3.40 12.38 -21.82
N ALA A 63 2.40 12.10 -21.00
CA ALA A 63 1.92 13.05 -19.98
C ALA A 63 2.96 13.28 -18.88
N MET A 64 3.66 12.24 -18.42
CA MET A 64 4.79 12.36 -17.50
C MET A 64 5.91 13.24 -18.08
N LEU A 65 6.29 12.99 -19.34
CA LEU A 65 7.32 13.77 -20.03
C LEU A 65 6.91 15.24 -20.20
N ARG A 66 5.64 15.53 -20.51
CA ARG A 66 5.12 16.92 -20.61
C ARG A 66 5.09 17.65 -19.28
N VAL A 67 4.82 16.95 -18.17
CA VAL A 67 4.89 17.54 -16.82
C VAL A 67 6.33 17.85 -16.43
N ILE A 68 7.28 16.97 -16.78
CA ILE A 68 8.72 17.15 -16.54
C ILE A 68 9.28 18.28 -17.43
N SER A 69 8.85 18.38 -18.69
CA SER A 69 9.32 19.41 -19.63
C SER A 69 8.65 20.78 -19.45
N GLY A 70 7.54 20.85 -18.72
CA GLY A 70 6.62 21.99 -18.72
C GLY A 70 6.70 22.96 -17.54
N ARG A 71 7.56 22.77 -16.53
CA ARG A 71 7.62 23.69 -15.37
C ARG A 71 9.03 23.91 -14.82
N THR A 72 9.65 25.00 -15.27
CA THR A 72 10.33 25.95 -14.37
C THR A 72 9.24 26.79 -13.69
N SER A 73 8.79 26.39 -12.50
CA SER A 73 7.93 27.24 -11.68
C SER A 73 8.33 27.10 -10.22
N SER A 74 8.89 28.17 -9.68
CA SER A 74 9.30 28.32 -8.30
C SER A 74 8.08 28.20 -7.38
N TYR A 75 7.93 27.07 -6.70
CA TYR A 75 6.98 26.93 -5.61
C TYR A 75 7.67 27.23 -4.28
N SER A 76 7.42 28.42 -3.74
CA SER A 76 7.69 28.74 -2.34
C SER A 76 6.61 28.11 -1.45
N VAL A 77 6.89 26.92 -0.91
CA VAL A 77 6.05 26.33 0.13
C VAL A 77 6.46 26.94 1.47
N ALA A 78 5.58 27.73 2.07
CA ALA A 78 5.74 28.20 3.43
C ALA A 78 5.68 26.99 4.39
N LEU A 79 6.85 26.56 4.87
CA LEU A 79 6.96 25.63 5.99
C LEU A 79 6.42 26.31 7.25
N ARG A 80 5.19 25.99 7.66
CA ARG A 80 4.82 26.18 9.07
C ARG A 80 5.60 25.15 9.88
N SER A 81 6.65 25.60 10.55
CA SER A 81 7.34 24.82 11.57
C SER A 81 6.34 24.52 12.69
N LEU A 82 5.86 23.28 12.76
CA LEU A 82 5.34 22.73 14.01
C LEU A 82 6.55 22.53 14.92
N SER A 83 6.86 23.55 15.70
CA SER A 83 7.79 23.45 16.81
C SER A 83 7.11 22.61 17.88
N THR A 84 7.37 21.31 17.87
CA THR A 84 7.25 20.50 19.09
C THR A 84 8.24 21.09 20.09
N LYS A 85 7.73 21.67 21.18
CA LYS A 85 8.54 22.06 22.33
C LYS A 85 9.22 20.81 22.88
N LEU A 86 10.43 20.52 22.40
CA LEU A 86 11.37 19.68 23.12
C LEU A 86 11.71 20.45 24.40
N THR A 87 11.35 19.89 25.54
CA THR A 87 11.85 20.36 26.84
C THR A 87 13.38 20.26 26.85
N PRO A 88 14.12 21.26 27.39
CA PRO A 88 15.57 21.36 27.17
C PRO A 88 16.45 20.33 27.89
N ASP A 89 15.89 19.30 28.53
CA ASP A 89 16.61 18.42 29.46
C ASP A 89 16.76 16.95 29.04
N ASP A 90 16.38 16.59 27.81
CA ASP A 90 16.78 15.28 27.27
C ASP A 90 18.22 15.39 26.75
N ALA A 91 19.15 14.82 27.51
CA ALA A 91 20.59 14.80 27.22
C ALA A 91 20.84 14.57 25.73
N VAL A 92 21.38 15.58 25.04
CA VAL A 92 21.85 15.46 23.66
C VAL A 92 22.84 14.31 23.64
N ASP A 93 22.47 13.20 22.98
CA ASP A 93 23.34 12.03 22.82
C ASP A 93 24.73 12.54 22.41
N PRO A 94 25.81 12.23 23.16
CA PRO A 94 27.16 12.67 22.83
C PRO A 94 27.55 12.38 21.37
N ALA A 95 26.97 11.33 20.77
CA ALA A 95 27.15 10.99 19.37
C ALA A 95 26.65 12.07 18.39
N TRP A 96 25.71 12.92 18.80
CA TRP A 96 25.15 14.02 17.99
C TRP A 96 26.19 15.12 17.71
N ALA A 97 27.17 15.30 18.60
CA ALA A 97 28.25 16.26 18.38
C ALA A 97 29.11 15.86 17.18
N SER A 98 29.35 14.54 17.02
CA SER A 98 30.10 13.92 15.93
C SER A 98 29.27 13.57 14.68
N ALA A 99 27.97 13.88 14.67
CA ALA A 99 27.11 13.59 13.54
C ALA A 99 27.56 14.32 12.26
N MET A 100 27.70 13.57 11.16
CA MET A 100 27.86 14.08 9.81
C MET A 100 26.61 14.85 9.32
N PRO A 101 26.66 15.56 8.19
CA PRO A 101 25.47 16.22 7.63
C PRO A 101 24.55 15.26 6.85
N TYR A 102 23.22 15.44 6.92
CA TYR A 102 22.21 14.55 6.28
C TYR A 102 22.45 14.28 4.79
N ASN A 103 22.96 15.25 4.03
CA ASN A 103 23.24 15.09 2.60
C ASN A 103 24.42 14.16 2.30
N LYS A 104 25.25 13.81 3.30
CA LYS A 104 26.35 12.85 3.16
C LYS A 104 25.90 11.38 3.26
N ILE A 105 24.63 11.12 3.57
CA ILE A 105 24.10 9.74 3.54
C ILE A 105 24.17 9.25 2.10
N PRO A 106 24.84 8.11 1.83
CA PRO A 106 24.97 7.56 0.50
C PRO A 106 23.61 7.10 -0.04
N GLY A 107 23.45 7.11 -1.36
CA GLY A 107 22.24 6.64 -1.99
C GLY A 107 22.15 7.02 -3.46
N PRO A 108 21.13 6.50 -4.17
CA PRO A 108 20.98 6.74 -5.59
C PRO A 108 20.66 8.21 -5.88
N SER A 109 21.15 8.71 -7.01
CA SER A 109 20.76 10.04 -7.50
C SER A 109 19.33 10.02 -8.07
N VAL A 110 18.69 11.19 -8.08
CA VAL A 110 17.36 11.36 -8.72
C VAL A 110 17.41 10.97 -10.20
N THR A 111 18.50 11.31 -10.89
CA THR A 111 18.71 10.96 -12.30
C THR A 111 18.84 9.46 -12.50
N MET A 112 19.50 8.73 -11.60
CA MET A 112 19.61 7.27 -11.66
C MET A 112 18.27 6.57 -11.41
N MET A 113 17.44 7.12 -10.52
CA MET A 113 16.07 6.62 -10.30
C MET A 113 15.15 6.88 -11.51
N LEU A 114 15.21 8.08 -12.10
CA LEU A 114 14.32 8.50 -13.19
C LEU A 114 14.73 7.99 -14.57
N SER A 115 16.04 7.87 -14.83
CA SER A 115 16.57 7.24 -16.06
C SER A 115 16.19 5.77 -16.16
N GLY A 116 15.60 5.22 -15.09
CA GLY A 116 15.39 3.81 -14.95
C GLY A 116 16.70 3.06 -15.00
N ILE A 117 17.91 3.62 -14.81
CA ILE A 117 19.13 2.78 -14.80
C ILE A 117 19.16 1.85 -13.56
N LEU A 118 18.37 2.15 -12.52
CA LEU A 118 17.98 1.21 -11.46
C LEU A 118 16.87 0.22 -11.84
N PHE A 119 16.15 0.47 -12.94
CA PHE A 119 14.94 -0.22 -13.41
C PHE A 119 14.96 -0.69 -14.91
N GLN A 120 16.07 -0.54 -15.62
CA GLN A 120 16.26 -0.73 -17.06
C GLN A 120 17.62 -1.39 -17.23
N GLY A 121 17.57 -2.72 -17.30
CA GLY A 121 18.72 -3.52 -17.71
C GLY A 121 18.75 -4.89 -17.06
N GLN A 122 18.33 -5.00 -15.79
CA GLN A 122 18.34 -6.25 -15.02
C GLN A 122 17.06 -6.54 -14.23
N THR A 123 16.02 -5.70 -14.38
CA THR A 123 14.99 -5.49 -13.35
C THR A 123 13.54 -5.65 -13.84
N LYS A 124 13.30 -6.39 -14.91
CA LYS A 124 11.90 -6.70 -15.31
C LYS A 124 11.22 -7.65 -14.31
N ASP A 125 12.01 -8.41 -13.55
CA ASP A 125 11.55 -9.40 -12.56
C ASP A 125 12.24 -9.28 -11.19
N LEU A 126 12.87 -8.14 -10.87
CA LEU A 126 13.48 -7.99 -9.53
C LEU A 126 12.39 -7.69 -8.50
N SER A 127 12.38 -8.48 -7.43
CA SER A 127 11.50 -8.26 -6.30
C SER A 127 11.92 -7.00 -5.54
N ILE A 128 11.02 -6.46 -4.72
CA ILE A 128 11.36 -5.39 -3.76
C ILE A 128 12.54 -5.81 -2.88
N MET A 129 12.63 -7.08 -2.51
CA MET A 129 13.71 -7.59 -1.68
C MET A 129 15.06 -7.54 -2.40
N ASP A 130 15.09 -7.87 -3.69
CA ASP A 130 16.31 -7.77 -4.50
C ASP A 130 16.75 -6.32 -4.66
N MET A 131 15.80 -5.40 -4.84
CA MET A 131 16.10 -3.97 -4.86
C MET A 131 16.74 -3.51 -3.54
N HIS A 132 16.22 -3.95 -2.40
CA HIS A 132 16.80 -3.63 -1.09
C HIS A 132 18.19 -4.22 -0.91
N ARG A 133 18.44 -5.46 -1.37
CA ARG A 133 19.77 -6.09 -1.36
C ARG A 133 20.76 -5.31 -2.20
N ILE A 134 20.41 -4.99 -3.44
CA ILE A 134 21.27 -4.20 -4.35
C ILE A 134 21.58 -2.82 -3.74
N MET A 135 20.59 -2.16 -3.13
CA MET A 135 20.81 -0.88 -2.46
C MET A 135 21.78 -1.02 -1.28
N ARG A 136 21.61 -2.05 -0.45
CA ARG A 136 22.52 -2.32 0.66
C ARG A 136 23.94 -2.60 0.19
N ASP A 137 24.09 -3.46 -0.82
CA ASP A 137 25.41 -3.85 -1.34
C ASP A 137 26.12 -2.66 -2.02
N SER A 138 25.37 -1.76 -2.64
CA SER A 138 25.92 -0.60 -3.36
C SER A 138 26.23 0.60 -2.45
N TYR A 139 25.43 0.83 -1.41
CA TYR A 139 25.47 2.06 -0.61
C TYR A 139 25.72 1.84 0.89
N GLY A 140 25.74 0.59 1.35
CA GLY A 140 25.95 0.20 2.74
C GLY A 140 24.68 0.11 3.57
N ASP A 141 24.84 0.05 4.90
CA ASP A 141 23.74 -0.23 5.82
C ASP A 141 22.79 0.94 6.07
N LEU A 142 23.08 2.13 5.54
CA LEU A 142 22.18 3.29 5.63
C LEU A 142 22.14 4.04 4.31
N VAL A 143 20.97 4.05 3.68
CA VAL A 143 20.78 4.54 2.31
C VAL A 143 19.70 5.62 2.27
N ARG A 144 20.01 6.76 1.64
CA ARG A 144 19.05 7.83 1.39
C ARG A 144 18.54 7.75 -0.05
N VAL A 145 17.26 7.42 -0.20
CA VAL A 145 16.56 7.44 -1.49
C VAL A 145 15.83 8.78 -1.63
N PRO A 146 16.21 9.62 -2.59
CA PRO A 146 15.61 10.95 -2.75
C PRO A 146 14.13 10.84 -3.15
N GLY A 147 13.31 11.73 -2.62
CA GLY A 147 11.90 11.82 -2.98
C GLY A 147 11.70 12.38 -4.39
N VAL A 148 10.85 11.72 -5.20
CA VAL A 148 10.44 12.18 -6.54
C VAL A 148 8.95 12.47 -6.58
N LEU A 149 8.51 13.35 -7.50
CA LEU A 149 7.09 13.70 -7.72
C LEU A 149 6.33 14.15 -6.45
N GLY A 150 6.97 14.99 -5.62
CA GLY A 150 6.36 15.52 -4.39
C GLY A 150 6.39 14.56 -3.20
N ARG A 151 7.10 13.43 -3.29
CA ARG A 151 7.40 12.57 -2.14
C ARG A 151 8.60 13.11 -1.36
N LYS A 152 8.66 12.79 -0.06
CA LYS A 152 9.82 13.07 0.79
C LYS A 152 10.92 12.02 0.60
N ASP A 153 12.15 12.38 0.96
CA ASP A 153 13.26 11.43 1.04
C ASP A 153 12.90 10.24 1.93
N THR A 154 13.38 9.06 1.53
CA THR A 154 13.22 7.81 2.27
C THR A 154 14.58 7.39 2.78
N LEU A 155 14.71 7.19 4.08
CA LEU A 155 15.91 6.62 4.68
C LEU A 155 15.67 5.13 4.91
N MET A 156 16.54 4.31 4.36
CA MET A 156 16.51 2.85 4.52
C MET A 156 17.70 2.45 5.38
N SER A 157 17.45 1.84 6.53
CA SER A 157 18.50 1.23 7.36
C SER A 157 18.42 -0.28 7.26
N PHE A 158 19.57 -0.92 7.21
CA PHE A 158 19.73 -2.37 7.20
C PHE A 158 20.36 -2.90 8.51
N SER A 159 20.56 -2.01 9.49
CA SER A 159 21.10 -2.35 10.81
C SER A 159 19.99 -2.50 11.86
N PRO A 160 19.90 -3.63 12.58
CA PRO A 160 18.95 -3.81 13.69
C PRO A 160 19.05 -2.73 14.78
N ASP A 161 20.28 -2.28 15.11
CA ASP A 161 20.53 -1.30 16.17
C ASP A 161 19.88 0.06 15.88
N ASP A 162 19.76 0.41 14.59
CA ASP A 162 19.07 1.63 14.17
C ASP A 162 17.57 1.55 14.45
N TYR A 163 16.96 0.36 14.33
CA TYR A 163 15.55 0.17 14.65
C TYR A 163 15.30 0.26 16.15
N GLU A 164 16.18 -0.30 16.99
CA GLU A 164 16.06 -0.14 18.44
C GLU A 164 16.04 1.34 18.83
N LYS A 165 17.00 2.12 18.33
CA LYS A 165 17.05 3.57 18.58
C LYS A 165 15.80 4.27 18.07
N LEU A 166 15.37 3.96 16.84
CA LEU A 166 14.17 4.53 16.24
C LEU A 166 12.94 4.32 17.13
N PHE A 167 12.68 3.07 17.55
CA PHE A 167 11.51 2.74 18.36
C PHE A 167 11.60 3.30 19.79
N ARG A 168 12.80 3.40 20.38
CA ARG A 168 12.97 4.06 21.69
C ARG A 168 12.73 5.57 21.64
N THR A 169 12.99 6.20 20.49
CA THR A 169 12.77 7.63 20.26
C THR A 169 11.45 7.96 19.57
N GLU A 170 10.58 6.95 19.37
CA GLU A 170 9.29 7.14 18.71
C GLU A 170 8.40 8.05 19.56
N GLY A 171 7.83 9.09 18.93
CA GLY A 171 6.90 9.98 19.61
C GLY A 171 5.54 9.32 19.87
N GLN A 172 4.68 10.01 20.63
CA GLN A 172 3.33 9.52 20.97
C GLN A 172 2.48 9.15 19.74
N TRP A 173 2.69 9.85 18.63
CA TRP A 173 1.97 9.64 17.37
C TRP A 173 2.93 9.26 16.25
N PRO A 174 3.19 7.96 16.04
CA PRO A 174 3.99 7.52 14.91
C PRO A 174 3.31 7.91 13.60
N ASN A 175 4.11 8.40 12.64
CA ASN A 175 3.64 8.76 11.32
C ASN A 175 4.17 7.76 10.30
N ARG A 176 3.26 7.08 9.60
CA ARG A 176 3.61 6.16 8.51
C ARG A 176 3.12 6.75 7.19
N ARG A 177 3.85 6.47 6.11
CA ARG A 177 3.38 6.81 4.76
C ARG A 177 2.10 6.00 4.48
N GLY A 178 0.95 6.67 4.52
CA GLY A 178 -0.34 6.08 4.19
C GLY A 178 -0.55 5.90 2.69
N MET A 179 -1.71 5.37 2.33
CA MET A 179 -2.16 5.24 0.94
C MET A 179 -2.95 6.48 0.56
N ASP A 180 -2.31 7.39 -0.17
CA ASP A 180 -2.89 8.69 -0.54
C ASP A 180 -4.17 8.54 -1.38
N THR A 181 -4.29 7.47 -2.19
CA THR A 181 -5.53 7.18 -2.93
C THR A 181 -6.72 6.87 -2.00
N PHE A 182 -6.50 6.14 -0.90
CA PHE A 182 -7.53 5.84 0.09
C PHE A 182 -7.92 7.09 0.87
N VAL A 183 -6.93 7.92 1.26
CA VAL A 183 -7.20 9.23 1.89
C VAL A 183 -8.07 10.08 0.98
N TYR A 184 -7.75 10.14 -0.32
CA TYR A 184 -8.54 10.88 -1.30
C TYR A 184 -9.97 10.33 -1.40
N TYR A 185 -10.11 9.01 -1.55
CA TYR A 185 -11.42 8.35 -1.66
C TYR A 185 -12.33 8.67 -0.47
N ARG A 186 -11.82 8.48 0.76
CA ARG A 186 -12.59 8.70 2.00
C ARG A 186 -12.99 10.16 2.20
N ASN A 187 -12.08 11.09 1.90
CA ASN A 187 -12.31 12.51 2.19
C ASN A 187 -13.00 13.29 1.06
N LYS A 188 -12.86 12.84 -0.21
CA LYS A 188 -13.34 13.58 -1.38
C LYS A 188 -14.41 12.85 -2.18
N VAL A 189 -14.40 11.53 -2.23
CA VAL A 189 -15.34 10.74 -3.03
C VAL A 189 -16.52 10.28 -2.19
N ARG A 190 -16.27 9.73 -0.99
CA ARG A 190 -17.30 9.21 -0.07
C ARG A 190 -17.26 9.83 1.34
N PRO A 191 -17.29 11.17 1.48
CA PRO A 191 -17.32 11.81 2.80
C PRO A 191 -18.58 11.46 3.61
N ASP A 192 -19.67 11.06 2.93
CA ASP A 192 -20.93 10.58 3.50
C ASP A 192 -20.74 9.33 4.37
N VAL A 193 -19.91 8.38 3.90
CA VAL A 193 -19.67 7.11 4.59
C VAL A 193 -18.63 7.25 5.69
N PHE A 194 -17.50 7.88 5.37
CA PHE A 194 -16.34 7.88 6.24
C PHE A 194 -16.35 9.03 7.26
N LYS A 195 -17.15 10.08 7.04
CA LYS A 195 -17.31 11.24 7.95
C LYS A 195 -15.98 11.84 8.45
N GLY A 196 -14.99 11.91 7.57
CA GLY A 196 -13.66 12.41 7.89
C GLY A 196 -12.78 11.46 8.70
N MET A 197 -13.17 10.20 8.86
CA MET A 197 -12.34 9.14 9.43
C MET A 197 -11.57 8.41 8.33
N GLY A 198 -10.27 8.63 8.32
CA GLY A 198 -9.31 7.99 7.42
C GLY A 198 -8.93 6.56 7.82
N GLY A 199 -9.43 6.03 8.95
CA GLY A 199 -9.14 4.67 9.43
C GLY A 199 -7.73 4.49 9.99
N LEU A 200 -7.38 3.26 10.38
CA LEU A 200 -6.13 2.96 11.09
C LEU A 200 -4.88 3.12 10.25
N VAL A 201 -4.99 2.84 8.95
CA VAL A 201 -3.84 2.78 8.03
C VAL A 201 -3.44 4.18 7.56
N ASN A 202 -4.42 5.07 7.39
CA ASN A 202 -4.21 6.34 6.70
C ASN A 202 -4.29 7.57 7.61
N GLU A 203 -4.98 7.50 8.76
CA GLU A 203 -4.94 8.56 9.75
C GLU A 203 -3.56 8.72 10.38
N GLN A 204 -3.22 9.94 10.77
CA GLN A 204 -1.94 10.27 11.43
C GLN A 204 -2.20 11.17 12.64
N GLY A 205 -1.26 11.23 13.59
CA GLY A 205 -1.36 12.17 14.70
C GLY A 205 -2.48 11.83 15.69
N GLU A 206 -3.13 12.86 16.21
CA GLU A 206 -4.17 12.72 17.23
C GLU A 206 -5.44 12.03 16.70
N SER A 207 -5.84 12.27 15.45
CA SER A 207 -7.01 11.59 14.85
C SER A 207 -6.79 10.08 14.77
N TRP A 208 -5.58 9.66 14.40
CA TRP A 208 -5.16 8.26 14.48
C TRP A 208 -5.25 7.72 15.91
N GLN A 209 -4.71 8.44 16.90
CA GLN A 209 -4.74 7.98 18.29
C GLN A 209 -6.18 7.82 18.79
N ARG A 210 -7.06 8.79 18.49
CA ARG A 210 -8.49 8.73 18.87
C ARG A 210 -9.16 7.50 18.26
N PHE A 211 -8.97 7.27 16.96
CA PHE A 211 -9.52 6.09 16.29
C PHE A 211 -8.94 4.79 16.87
N ARG A 212 -7.62 4.73 17.09
CA ARG A 212 -6.93 3.59 17.70
C ARG A 212 -7.43 3.28 19.11
N THR A 213 -7.71 4.30 19.90
CA THR A 213 -8.23 4.18 21.27
C THR A 213 -9.63 3.56 21.29
N ILE A 214 -10.47 3.85 20.29
CA ILE A 214 -11.80 3.26 20.16
C ILE A 214 -11.71 1.77 19.82
N VAL A 215 -10.85 1.40 18.86
CA VAL A 215 -10.85 0.05 18.27
C VAL A 215 -9.98 -0.95 19.02
N ASN A 216 -8.89 -0.51 19.66
CA ASN A 216 -7.96 -1.39 20.38
C ASN A 216 -8.63 -2.25 21.47
N PRO A 217 -9.49 -1.69 22.36
CA PRO A 217 -10.15 -2.47 23.39
C PRO A 217 -11.07 -3.56 22.83
N VAL A 218 -11.61 -3.38 21.62
CA VAL A 218 -12.45 -4.40 20.99
C VAL A 218 -11.58 -5.49 20.34
N MET A 219 -10.58 -5.07 19.58
CA MET A 219 -9.79 -5.93 18.70
C MET A 219 -8.66 -6.70 19.39
N MET A 220 -7.95 -6.06 20.32
CA MET A 220 -6.69 -6.59 20.86
C MET A 220 -6.89 -7.40 22.15
N GLN A 221 -8.13 -7.60 22.58
CA GLN A 221 -8.42 -8.39 23.78
C GLN A 221 -8.44 -9.89 23.45
N PRO A 222 -7.65 -10.72 24.16
CA PRO A 222 -7.66 -12.17 23.97
C PRO A 222 -9.05 -12.81 24.11
N LYS A 223 -9.91 -12.24 24.97
CA LYS A 223 -11.30 -12.70 25.15
C LYS A 223 -12.12 -12.56 23.87
N THR A 224 -11.99 -11.45 23.14
CA THR A 224 -12.70 -11.26 21.86
C THR A 224 -12.17 -12.22 20.81
N ILE A 225 -10.86 -12.44 20.74
CA ILE A 225 -10.23 -13.34 19.76
C ILE A 225 -10.70 -14.79 19.96
N ARG A 226 -10.88 -15.24 21.21
CA ARG A 226 -11.35 -16.61 21.52
C ARG A 226 -12.69 -16.97 20.88
N LEU A 227 -13.57 -15.99 20.65
CA LEU A 227 -14.88 -16.20 20.00
C LEU A 227 -14.77 -16.63 18.53
N TYR A 228 -13.61 -16.41 17.92
CA TYR A 228 -13.36 -16.74 16.52
C TYR A 228 -12.64 -18.06 16.34
N VAL A 229 -12.10 -18.68 17.39
CA VAL A 229 -11.29 -19.90 17.28
C VAL A 229 -12.08 -21.00 16.58
N ASP A 230 -13.29 -21.31 17.06
CA ASP A 230 -14.11 -22.37 16.47
C ASP A 230 -14.56 -22.05 15.04
N LYS A 231 -14.89 -20.77 14.77
CA LYS A 231 -15.30 -20.30 13.43
C LYS A 231 -14.15 -20.42 12.43
N LEU A 232 -12.94 -20.06 12.85
CA LEU A 232 -11.74 -20.13 12.02
C LEU A 232 -11.25 -21.57 11.85
N ASP A 233 -11.38 -22.42 12.87
CA ASP A 233 -11.10 -23.86 12.77
C ASP A 233 -12.00 -24.52 11.73
N ALA A 234 -13.30 -24.16 11.70
CA ALA A 234 -14.21 -24.64 10.65
C ALA A 234 -13.73 -24.25 9.24
N VAL A 235 -13.38 -22.98 9.02
CA VAL A 235 -12.84 -22.51 7.74
C VAL A 235 -11.53 -23.23 7.38
N ALA A 236 -10.66 -23.47 8.35
CA ALA A 236 -9.41 -24.20 8.15
C ALA A 236 -9.65 -25.66 7.76
N ARG A 237 -10.60 -26.36 8.40
CA ARG A 237 -10.98 -27.74 8.05
C ARG A 237 -11.54 -27.84 6.64
N GLU A 238 -12.45 -26.94 6.27
CA GLU A 238 -12.97 -26.88 4.89
C GLU A 238 -11.84 -26.65 3.88
N PHE A 239 -10.88 -25.77 4.21
CA PHE A 239 -9.72 -25.56 3.35
C PHE A 239 -8.81 -26.79 3.24
N MET A 240 -8.66 -27.57 4.33
CA MET A 240 -7.93 -28.84 4.29
C MET A 240 -8.60 -29.86 3.37
N GLU A 241 -9.93 -29.90 3.32
CA GLU A 241 -10.67 -30.73 2.36
C GLU A 241 -10.44 -30.27 0.92
N VAL A 242 -10.43 -28.95 0.67
CA VAL A 242 -10.08 -28.39 -0.64
C VAL A 242 -8.67 -28.81 -1.05
N ILE A 243 -7.68 -28.67 -0.14
CA ILE A 243 -6.30 -29.12 -0.39
C ILE A 243 -6.27 -30.61 -0.71
N HIS A 244 -6.98 -31.44 0.05
CA HIS A 244 -7.03 -32.88 -0.18
C HIS A 244 -7.56 -33.23 -1.58
N ASN A 245 -8.61 -32.55 -2.02
CA ASN A 245 -9.23 -32.77 -3.33
C ASN A 245 -8.42 -32.20 -4.51
N LEU A 246 -7.54 -31.22 -4.27
CA LEU A 246 -6.70 -30.60 -5.31
C LEU A 246 -5.37 -31.32 -5.55
N ARG A 247 -4.97 -32.24 -4.66
CA ARG A 247 -3.70 -32.97 -4.79
C ARG A 247 -3.69 -33.78 -6.09
N ASN A 248 -2.57 -33.72 -6.83
CA ASN A 248 -2.33 -34.66 -7.91
C ASN A 248 -1.94 -36.06 -7.36
N GLU A 249 -1.74 -37.03 -8.25
CA GLU A 249 -1.32 -38.40 -7.89
C GLU A 249 0.02 -38.45 -7.11
N LYS A 250 0.85 -37.41 -7.23
CA LYS A 250 2.13 -37.27 -6.51
C LYS A 250 1.99 -36.53 -5.18
N ASN A 251 0.78 -36.23 -4.73
CA ASN A 251 0.49 -35.40 -3.56
C ASN A 251 0.97 -33.94 -3.67
N GLU A 252 1.16 -33.43 -4.87
CA GLU A 252 1.57 -32.04 -5.12
C GLU A 252 0.37 -31.13 -5.36
N MET A 253 0.53 -29.86 -4.99
CA MET A 253 -0.45 -28.80 -5.25
C MET A 253 -0.37 -28.28 -6.69
N PRO A 254 -1.48 -27.82 -7.26
CA PRO A 254 -1.46 -27.22 -8.59
C PRO A 254 -0.66 -25.91 -8.59
N GLY A 255 -0.07 -25.54 -9.73
CA GLY A 255 0.77 -24.34 -9.84
C GLY A 255 0.04 -23.02 -9.56
N ASP A 256 -1.29 -23.01 -9.62
CA ASP A 256 -2.14 -21.86 -9.31
C ASP A 256 -2.69 -21.87 -7.86
N PHE A 257 -2.14 -22.71 -6.97
CA PHE A 257 -2.58 -22.87 -5.59
C PHE A 257 -2.65 -21.56 -4.79
N HIS A 258 -1.85 -20.55 -5.15
CA HIS A 258 -1.95 -19.22 -4.54
C HIS A 258 -3.34 -18.57 -4.67
N HIS A 259 -4.13 -18.90 -5.70
CA HIS A 259 -5.51 -18.44 -5.83
C HIS A 259 -6.42 -19.06 -4.76
N TRP A 260 -6.16 -20.30 -4.37
CA TRP A 260 -6.89 -20.99 -3.31
C TRP A 260 -6.54 -20.43 -1.93
N LEU A 261 -5.27 -20.09 -1.71
CA LEU A 261 -4.85 -19.37 -0.51
C LEU A 261 -5.54 -18.00 -0.41
N ASN A 262 -5.65 -17.26 -1.53
CA ASN A 262 -6.32 -15.95 -1.56
C ASN A 262 -7.78 -16.09 -1.12
N ARG A 263 -8.47 -17.13 -1.60
CA ARG A 263 -9.85 -17.45 -1.24
C ARG A 263 -10.00 -17.80 0.23
N TRP A 264 -9.09 -18.62 0.78
CA TRP A 264 -9.08 -18.96 2.19
C TRP A 264 -8.84 -17.73 3.09
N ALA A 265 -7.89 -16.87 2.73
CA ALA A 265 -7.62 -15.63 3.44
C ALA A 265 -8.84 -14.69 3.41
N LEU A 266 -9.51 -14.59 2.26
CA LEU A 266 -10.73 -13.80 2.12
C LEU A 266 -11.90 -14.35 2.93
N GLU A 267 -12.09 -15.68 2.95
CA GLU A 267 -13.12 -16.32 3.77
C GLU A 267 -12.87 -16.07 5.26
N THR A 268 -11.62 -16.21 5.70
CA THR A 268 -11.17 -15.98 7.07
C THR A 268 -11.40 -14.53 7.50
N ILE A 269 -11.01 -13.55 6.67
CA ILE A 269 -11.21 -12.14 7.01
C ILE A 269 -12.68 -11.73 6.94
N GLY A 270 -13.48 -12.35 6.06
CA GLY A 270 -14.93 -12.16 6.03
C GLY A 270 -15.59 -12.52 7.37
N VAL A 271 -15.18 -13.64 7.95
CA VAL A 271 -15.64 -14.07 9.29
C VAL A 271 -15.19 -13.08 10.37
N LEU A 272 -13.94 -12.62 10.33
CA LEU A 272 -13.39 -11.73 11.36
C LEU A 272 -13.95 -10.30 11.28
N ALA A 273 -14.00 -9.72 10.09
CA ALA A 273 -14.33 -8.31 9.85
C ALA A 273 -15.84 -8.07 9.72
N LEU A 274 -16.57 -9.03 9.14
CA LEU A 274 -17.97 -8.85 8.74
C LEU A 274 -18.92 -9.90 9.37
N ASP A 275 -18.38 -10.82 10.18
CA ASP A 275 -19.14 -11.95 10.75
C ASP A 275 -20.00 -12.67 9.69
N THR A 276 -19.38 -12.88 8.51
CA THR A 276 -20.01 -13.40 7.29
C THR A 276 -19.12 -14.42 6.60
N ARG A 277 -19.72 -15.51 6.11
CA ARG A 277 -19.09 -16.48 5.20
C ARG A 277 -19.34 -16.02 3.77
N PHE A 278 -18.29 -15.84 2.97
CA PHE A 278 -18.42 -15.42 1.58
C PHE A 278 -18.57 -16.60 0.62
N GLY A 279 -18.37 -17.84 1.08
CA GLY A 279 -18.44 -19.03 0.23
C GLY A 279 -17.27 -19.09 -0.76
N CYS A 280 -16.13 -18.46 -0.45
CA CYS A 280 -14.96 -18.42 -1.33
C CYS A 280 -14.28 -19.79 -1.51
N LEU A 281 -14.56 -20.75 -0.63
CA LEU A 281 -13.99 -22.11 -0.65
C LEU A 281 -14.88 -23.12 -1.39
N GLU A 282 -16.08 -22.73 -1.79
CA GLU A 282 -17.01 -23.62 -2.48
C GLU A 282 -16.52 -23.96 -3.89
N LYS A 283 -16.87 -25.17 -4.36
CA LYS A 283 -16.54 -25.63 -5.71
C LYS A 283 -17.18 -24.74 -6.78
N GLU A 284 -18.42 -24.32 -6.54
CA GLU A 284 -19.17 -23.41 -7.41
C GLU A 284 -19.35 -22.06 -6.71
N LEU A 285 -18.56 -21.08 -7.11
CA LEU A 285 -18.65 -19.75 -6.53
C LEU A 285 -19.92 -19.04 -7.00
N SER A 286 -20.64 -18.41 -6.06
CA SER A 286 -21.66 -17.42 -6.37
C SER A 286 -21.07 -16.22 -7.13
N ASN A 287 -21.93 -15.44 -7.81
CA ASN A 287 -21.46 -14.24 -8.51
C ASN A 287 -20.82 -13.24 -7.54
N ASP A 288 -21.42 -13.04 -6.37
CA ASP A 288 -20.93 -12.13 -5.34
C ASP A 288 -19.53 -12.54 -4.84
N SER A 289 -19.32 -13.84 -4.60
CA SER A 289 -18.02 -14.40 -4.17
C SER A 289 -16.94 -14.19 -5.23
N ARG A 290 -17.27 -14.36 -6.52
CA ARG A 290 -16.32 -14.11 -7.62
C ARG A 290 -15.95 -12.64 -7.72
N ASP A 291 -16.95 -11.76 -7.57
CA ASP A 291 -16.77 -10.32 -7.69
C ASP A 291 -15.90 -9.77 -6.55
N ILE A 292 -16.15 -10.18 -5.30
CA ILE A 292 -15.33 -9.71 -4.17
C ILE A 292 -13.86 -10.16 -4.29
N ILE A 293 -13.61 -11.42 -4.69
CA ILE A 293 -12.25 -11.92 -4.96
C ILE A 293 -11.57 -11.07 -6.02
N LYS A 294 -12.28 -10.78 -7.11
CA LYS A 294 -11.77 -9.97 -8.23
C LYS A 294 -11.48 -8.54 -7.79
N TYR A 295 -12.41 -7.89 -7.09
CA TYR A 295 -12.29 -6.49 -6.67
C TYR A 295 -11.12 -6.27 -5.73
N ILE A 296 -10.94 -7.12 -4.72
CA ILE A 296 -9.82 -7.00 -3.77
C ILE A 296 -8.48 -7.10 -4.51
N ARG A 297 -8.32 -8.12 -5.36
CA ARG A 297 -7.09 -8.30 -6.15
C ARG A 297 -6.79 -7.09 -7.04
N GLU A 298 -7.80 -6.58 -7.73
CA GLU A 298 -7.63 -5.42 -8.62
C GLU A 298 -7.31 -4.14 -7.84
N VAL A 299 -7.93 -3.92 -6.68
CA VAL A 299 -7.62 -2.77 -5.81
C VAL A 299 -6.15 -2.80 -5.42
N PHE A 300 -5.62 -3.91 -4.93
CA PHE A 300 -4.20 -4.02 -4.57
C PHE A 300 -3.26 -3.70 -5.73
N GLN A 301 -3.52 -4.25 -6.91
CA GLN A 301 -2.71 -3.98 -8.10
C GLN A 301 -2.75 -2.50 -8.51
N LEU A 302 -3.91 -1.86 -8.44
CA LEU A 302 -4.06 -0.45 -8.78
C LEU A 302 -3.44 0.46 -7.71
N THR A 303 -3.58 0.13 -6.43
CA THR A 303 -2.94 0.85 -5.33
C THR A 303 -1.42 0.75 -5.43
N TRP A 304 -0.86 -0.41 -5.78
CA TRP A 304 0.57 -0.54 -6.08
C TRP A 304 1.02 0.43 -7.18
N LYS A 305 0.28 0.48 -8.30
CA LYS A 305 0.57 1.38 -9.43
C LYS A 305 0.46 2.86 -9.09
N LEU A 306 -0.48 3.24 -8.23
CA LEU A 306 -0.80 4.65 -7.95
C LEU A 306 -0.06 5.20 -6.73
N ASP A 307 0.10 4.42 -5.66
CA ASP A 307 0.67 4.87 -4.39
C ASP A 307 2.10 4.39 -4.16
N VAL A 308 2.53 3.26 -4.75
CA VAL A 308 3.91 2.78 -4.59
C VAL A 308 4.81 3.18 -5.75
N LEU A 309 4.39 2.93 -6.99
CA LEU A 309 5.14 3.40 -8.16
C LEU A 309 5.02 4.93 -8.32
N PRO A 310 5.98 5.58 -9.01
CA PRO A 310 5.85 6.98 -9.39
C PRO A 310 4.58 7.19 -10.23
N SER A 311 3.67 8.05 -9.76
CA SER A 311 2.39 8.27 -10.41
C SER A 311 1.99 9.74 -10.42
N ILE A 312 1.34 10.16 -11.50
CA ILE A 312 0.88 11.54 -11.72
C ILE A 312 -0.59 11.76 -11.32
N TRP A 313 -1.24 10.77 -10.69
CA TRP A 313 -2.67 10.83 -10.37
C TRP A 313 -3.05 12.05 -9.50
N LYS A 314 -2.09 12.58 -8.75
CA LYS A 314 -2.23 13.81 -7.95
C LYS A 314 -2.35 15.08 -8.81
N PHE A 315 -1.82 15.06 -10.04
CA PHE A 315 -1.88 16.17 -10.99
C PHE A 315 -2.99 15.98 -12.02
N TYR A 316 -3.19 14.75 -12.50
CA TYR A 316 -4.20 14.43 -13.51
C TYR A 316 -4.91 13.11 -13.16
N LYS A 317 -6.24 13.10 -13.21
CA LYS A 317 -7.05 11.90 -12.88
C LYS A 317 -6.97 10.90 -14.03
N THR A 318 -6.02 9.96 -13.93
CA THR A 318 -5.78 8.92 -14.93
C THR A 318 -6.92 7.89 -14.97
N SER A 319 -7.00 7.12 -16.06
CA SER A 319 -7.95 6.01 -16.18
C SER A 319 -7.75 4.99 -15.05
N THR A 320 -6.49 4.68 -14.73
CA THR A 320 -6.09 3.82 -13.60
C THR A 320 -6.64 4.32 -12.27
N PHE A 321 -6.56 5.64 -12.01
CA PHE A 321 -7.13 6.25 -10.82
C PHE A 321 -8.66 6.12 -10.77
N ASN A 322 -9.35 6.43 -11.88
CA ASN A 322 -10.81 6.34 -11.92
C ASN A 322 -11.30 4.90 -11.73
N LYS A 323 -10.58 3.92 -12.29
CA LYS A 323 -10.86 2.49 -12.09
C LYS A 323 -10.73 2.10 -10.61
N LEU A 324 -9.70 2.58 -9.92
CA LEU A 324 -9.55 2.35 -8.48
C LEU A 324 -10.72 2.95 -7.70
N MET A 325 -11.15 4.18 -8.01
CA MET A 325 -12.27 4.81 -7.31
C MET A 325 -13.57 4.02 -7.47
N ALA A 326 -13.86 3.51 -8.67
CA ALA A 326 -15.04 2.69 -8.92
C ALA A 326 -15.01 1.36 -8.14
N LEU A 327 -13.84 0.69 -8.09
CA LEU A 327 -13.68 -0.55 -7.34
C LEU A 327 -13.80 -0.34 -5.83
N LEU A 328 -13.24 0.75 -5.30
CA LEU A 328 -13.41 1.12 -3.90
C LEU A 328 -14.88 1.39 -3.56
N ASP A 329 -15.67 1.90 -4.52
CA ASP A 329 -17.11 2.12 -4.36
C ASP A 329 -17.90 0.83 -4.28
N GLU A 330 -17.63 -0.13 -5.15
CA GLU A 330 -18.24 -1.46 -5.07
C GLU A 330 -17.89 -2.18 -3.76
N LEU A 331 -16.63 -2.14 -3.33
CA LEU A 331 -16.23 -2.72 -2.05
C LEU A 331 -16.90 -2.01 -0.86
N THR A 332 -17.00 -0.68 -0.90
CA THR A 332 -17.68 0.09 0.14
C THR A 332 -19.16 -0.29 0.20
N ARG A 333 -19.81 -0.47 -0.96
CA ARG A 333 -21.20 -0.94 -1.05
C ARG A 333 -21.38 -2.32 -0.43
N ILE A 334 -20.49 -3.27 -0.74
CA ILE A 334 -20.51 -4.62 -0.16
C ILE A 334 -20.36 -4.56 1.36
N VAL A 335 -19.37 -3.81 1.86
CA VAL A 335 -19.14 -3.64 3.31
C VAL A 335 -20.36 -3.04 3.99
N MET A 336 -20.93 -1.96 3.45
CA MET A 336 -22.14 -1.35 4.03
C MET A 336 -23.31 -2.33 4.08
N SER A 337 -23.55 -3.09 3.01
CA SER A 337 -24.61 -4.13 2.98
C SER A 337 -24.42 -5.16 4.09
N LYS A 338 -23.19 -5.64 4.30
CA LYS A 338 -22.89 -6.62 5.36
C LYS A 338 -22.98 -6.04 6.76
N VAL A 339 -22.63 -4.76 6.92
CA VAL A 339 -22.85 -4.04 8.18
C VAL A 339 -24.34 -3.87 8.47
N ASP A 340 -25.17 -3.56 7.47
CA ASP A 340 -26.63 -3.45 7.63
C ASP A 340 -27.27 -4.80 7.97
N GLU A 341 -26.85 -5.90 7.32
CA GLU A 341 -27.25 -7.26 7.68
C GLU A 341 -26.90 -7.59 9.14
N ALA A 342 -25.71 -7.17 9.61
CA ALA A 342 -25.30 -7.36 10.99
C ALA A 342 -26.16 -6.55 11.98
N ILE A 343 -26.54 -5.32 11.64
CA ILE A 343 -27.43 -4.49 12.47
C ILE A 343 -28.79 -5.18 12.63
N ILE A 344 -29.39 -5.64 11.53
CA ILE A 344 -30.69 -6.35 11.56
C ILE A 344 -30.60 -7.60 12.44
N ARG A 345 -29.51 -8.36 12.34
CA ARG A 345 -29.27 -9.56 13.18
C ARG A 345 -29.15 -9.23 14.67
N MET A 346 -28.53 -8.10 15.01
CA MET A 346 -28.44 -7.62 16.39
C MET A 346 -29.80 -7.19 16.94
N GLU A 347 -30.60 -6.49 16.14
CA GLU A 347 -31.96 -6.07 16.52
C GLU A 347 -32.87 -7.26 16.78
N ASN A 348 -32.73 -8.34 16.00
CA ASN A 348 -33.49 -9.57 16.17
C ASN A 348 -33.03 -10.42 17.37
N ASN A 349 -31.82 -10.18 17.93
CA ASN A 349 -31.26 -10.94 19.05
C ASN A 349 -30.76 -10.04 20.19
N PRO A 350 -31.65 -9.25 20.83
CA PRO A 350 -31.26 -8.19 21.78
C PRO A 350 -30.68 -8.73 23.11
N THR A 351 -30.92 -10.00 23.44
CA THR A 351 -30.50 -10.63 24.70
C THR A 351 -29.13 -11.27 24.66
N GLN A 352 -28.38 -11.15 23.56
CA GLN A 352 -27.05 -11.71 23.44
C GLN A 352 -26.09 -11.05 24.44
N SER A 353 -25.44 -11.87 25.28
CA SER A 353 -24.46 -11.40 26.25
C SER A 353 -23.30 -10.66 25.57
N SER A 354 -22.79 -9.58 26.17
CA SER A 354 -21.68 -8.80 25.62
C SER A 354 -20.42 -9.65 25.34
N ASP A 355 -20.24 -10.72 26.11
CA ASP A 355 -19.11 -11.65 26.00
C ASP A 355 -19.19 -12.55 24.76
N SER A 356 -20.35 -12.75 24.15
CA SER A 356 -20.52 -13.56 22.94
C SER A 356 -20.65 -12.75 21.65
N GLN A 357 -20.49 -11.42 21.74
CA GLN A 357 -20.62 -10.53 20.59
C GLN A 357 -19.35 -10.50 19.74
N SER A 358 -19.53 -10.43 18.43
CA SER A 358 -18.43 -10.28 17.48
C SER A 358 -17.77 -8.89 17.58
N VAL A 359 -16.56 -8.76 17.03
CA VAL A 359 -15.87 -7.49 16.82
C VAL A 359 -16.78 -6.47 16.15
N LEU A 360 -17.44 -6.86 15.07
CA LEU A 360 -18.30 -5.96 14.30
C LEU A 360 -19.45 -5.44 15.16
N GLU A 361 -20.11 -6.33 15.91
CA GLU A 361 -21.23 -5.98 16.80
C GLU A 361 -20.77 -5.06 17.95
N LYS A 362 -19.59 -5.33 18.51
CA LYS A 362 -19.00 -4.48 19.55
C LYS A 362 -18.67 -3.09 19.02
N LEU A 363 -18.11 -2.97 17.81
CA LEU A 363 -17.82 -1.69 17.17
C LEU A 363 -19.11 -0.94 16.77
N LEU A 364 -20.13 -1.66 16.29
CA LEU A 364 -21.44 -1.10 15.95
C LEU A 364 -22.13 -0.43 17.14
N LYS A 365 -21.98 -1.01 18.35
CA LYS A 365 -22.47 -0.41 19.60
C LYS A 365 -21.74 0.88 19.98
N VAL A 366 -20.51 1.08 19.50
CA VAL A 366 -19.73 2.29 19.76
C VAL A 366 -20.06 3.38 18.75
N ASP A 367 -19.83 3.11 17.47
CA ASP A 367 -20.17 4.01 16.37
C ASP A 367 -20.26 3.22 15.05
N ARG A 368 -21.41 3.35 14.37
CA ARG A 368 -21.66 2.71 13.07
C ARG A 368 -20.59 3.03 12.02
N HIS A 369 -20.12 4.28 11.95
CA HIS A 369 -19.13 4.70 10.96
C HIS A 369 -17.76 4.10 11.30
N VAL A 370 -17.39 4.03 12.58
CA VAL A 370 -16.15 3.36 13.02
C VAL A 370 -16.19 1.89 12.63
N ALA A 371 -17.33 1.22 12.82
CA ALA A 371 -17.52 -0.17 12.41
C ALA A 371 -17.35 -0.36 10.90
N VAL A 372 -17.94 0.51 10.07
CA VAL A 372 -17.78 0.48 8.60
C VAL A 372 -16.32 0.70 8.19
N VAL A 373 -15.66 1.73 8.74
CA VAL A 373 -14.25 2.03 8.43
C VAL A 373 -13.36 0.87 8.81
N MET A 374 -13.56 0.29 10.00
CA MET A 374 -12.78 -0.86 10.47
C MET A 374 -13.02 -2.12 9.67
N ALA A 375 -14.27 -2.44 9.34
CA ALA A 375 -14.59 -3.60 8.52
C ALA A 375 -13.91 -3.51 7.15
N PHE A 376 -13.94 -2.32 6.54
CA PHE A 376 -13.24 -2.06 5.29
C PHE A 376 -11.71 -2.18 5.45
N ASP A 377 -11.12 -1.56 6.47
CA ASP A 377 -9.68 -1.64 6.75
C ASP A 377 -9.21 -3.07 7.00
N MET A 378 -9.98 -3.85 7.75
CA MET A 378 -9.69 -5.26 8.03
C MET A 378 -9.77 -6.11 6.77
N LEU A 379 -10.83 -5.95 5.97
CA LEU A 379 -11.00 -6.65 4.70
C LEU A 379 -9.83 -6.38 3.76
N MET A 380 -9.42 -5.12 3.63
CA MET A 380 -8.30 -4.75 2.78
C MET A 380 -6.96 -5.20 3.35
N ALA A 381 -6.68 -5.08 4.65
CA ALA A 381 -5.38 -5.46 5.20
C ALA A 381 -5.20 -6.98 5.37
N GLY A 382 -6.29 -7.71 5.63
CA GLY A 382 -6.23 -9.10 6.08
C GLY A 382 -5.98 -10.13 4.98
N VAL A 383 -6.35 -9.86 3.73
CA VAL A 383 -6.23 -10.86 2.65
C VAL A 383 -4.76 -11.12 2.31
N ASP A 384 -4.02 -10.09 1.89
CA ASP A 384 -2.63 -10.27 1.43
C ASP A 384 -1.66 -10.62 2.59
N THR A 385 -1.92 -10.13 3.80
CA THR A 385 -1.01 -10.38 4.94
C THR A 385 -1.08 -11.82 5.42
N VAL A 386 -2.27 -12.43 5.48
CA VAL A 386 -2.44 -13.84 5.88
C VAL A 386 -1.75 -14.78 4.89
N LEU A 387 -1.78 -14.46 3.61
CA LEU A 387 -1.05 -15.18 2.56
C LEU A 387 0.46 -15.16 2.77
N ILE A 388 1.00 -13.97 3.08
CA ILE A 388 2.43 -13.79 3.31
C ILE A 388 2.86 -14.58 4.53
N ILE A 389 2.09 -14.57 5.62
CA ILE A 389 2.38 -15.34 6.83
C ILE A 389 2.42 -16.84 6.50
N TRP A 390 1.42 -17.35 5.77
CA TRP A 390 1.39 -18.77 5.38
C TRP A 390 2.58 -19.15 4.49
N SER A 391 2.90 -18.33 3.51
CA SER A 391 4.02 -18.57 2.59
C SER A 391 5.37 -18.54 3.33
N THR A 392 5.53 -17.62 4.28
CA THR A 392 6.74 -17.51 5.10
C THR A 392 6.90 -18.70 6.04
N LEU A 393 5.80 -19.16 6.64
CA LEU A 393 5.82 -20.34 7.50
C LEU A 393 6.26 -21.59 6.73
N ASN A 394 5.76 -21.82 5.51
CA ASN A 394 6.18 -22.97 4.71
C ASN A 394 7.66 -22.91 4.31
N LEU A 395 8.18 -21.72 3.97
CA LEU A 395 9.60 -21.56 3.68
C LEU A 395 10.51 -21.83 4.90
N ILE A 396 10.00 -21.61 6.12
CA ILE A 396 10.73 -21.92 7.36
C ILE A 396 10.68 -23.42 7.68
N PHE A 397 9.62 -24.13 7.29
CA PHE A 397 9.50 -25.58 7.51
C PHE A 397 10.17 -26.43 6.41
N ASP A 398 10.47 -25.84 5.25
CA ASP A 398 11.25 -26.46 4.17
C ASP A 398 12.78 -26.24 4.28
N SER A 399 13.25 -25.50 5.30
CA SER A 399 14.68 -25.28 5.63
C SER A 399 15.11 -26.06 6.86
#